data_AF-A0A502M2P3-F1
#
_entry.id   AF-A0A502M2P3-F1
#
_cell.length_a   1.000
_cell.length_b   1.000
_cell.length_c   1.000
_cell.angle_alpha   90.00
_cell.angle_beta   90.00
_cell.angle_gamma   90.00
#
_symmetry.space_group_name_H-M   'P 1'
#
loop_
_entity.id
_entity.type
_entity.pdbx_description
1 polymer ?
#
loop_
_entity_poly.entity_id
_entity_poly.type
_entity_poly.pdbx_seq_one_letter_code
_entity_poly.pdbx_strand_id
1 'polypeptide(L)'
;MEYKSLVDVAKSILDENENLEFATLFEGVKEQLFSRWRDETPEEISDQKMLENKRGELYRLLTIDGRFFYNNNGTWTSLRPEERN
;
A
#
# COMPACT_ATOMS: atom_id res chain seq x y z
N MET A 1 16.63 2.56 -11.99
CA MET A 1 15.38 2.69 -11.22
C MET A 1 15.45 1.66 -10.11
N GLU A 2 15.46 2.06 -8.85
CA GLU A 2 15.45 1.09 -7.75
C GLU A 2 14.10 0.33 -7.74
N TYR A 3 14.16 -0.99 -7.61
CA TYR A 3 12.97 -1.82 -7.52
C TYR A 3 12.35 -1.64 -6.13
N LYS A 4 11.22 -0.93 -6.05
CA LYS A 4 10.45 -0.79 -4.80
C LYS A 4 9.39 -1.89 -4.71
N SER A 5 9.31 -2.56 -3.56
CA SER A 5 8.22 -3.51 -3.28
C SER A 5 6.91 -2.77 -2.98
N LEU A 6 5.79 -3.50 -2.98
CA LEU A 6 4.48 -2.98 -2.56
C LEU A 6 4.57 -2.29 -1.18
N VAL A 7 5.32 -2.91 -0.27
CA VAL A 7 5.49 -2.42 1.10
C VAL A 7 6.37 -1.17 1.14
N ASP A 8 7.43 -1.11 0.34
CA ASP A 8 8.32 0.06 0.31
C ASP A 8 7.59 1.29 -0.25
N VAL A 9 6.74 1.09 -1.27
CA VAL A 9 5.90 2.16 -1.82
C VAL A 9 4.87 2.62 -0.79
N ALA A 10 4.15 1.69 -0.15
CA ALA A 10 3.16 2.03 0.89
C ALA A 10 3.80 2.78 2.07
N LYS A 11 5.00 2.36 2.50
CA LYS A 11 5.76 3.05 3.54
C LYS A 11 6.18 4.45 3.10
N SER A 12 6.73 4.60 1.89
CA SER A 12 7.12 5.92 1.36
C SER A 12 5.95 6.90 1.35
N ILE A 13 4.77 6.45 0.95
CA ILE A 13 3.56 7.29 0.93
C ILE A 13 3.15 7.71 2.35
N LEU A 14 3.20 6.78 3.32
CA LEU A 14 2.85 7.08 4.72
C LEU A 14 3.90 7.93 5.44
N ASP A 15 5.17 7.82 5.06
CA ASP A 15 6.24 8.68 5.58
C ASP A 15 6.05 10.14 5.12
N GLU A 16 5.40 10.36 3.97
CA GLU A 16 5.01 11.69 3.46
C GLU A 16 3.62 12.13 3.95
N ASN A 17 2.77 11.18 4.35
CA ASN A 17 1.37 11.40 4.73
C ASN A 17 1.04 10.58 5.98
N GLU A 18 1.18 11.21 7.16
CA GLU A 18 1.22 10.51 8.46
C GLU A 18 0.01 9.59 8.75
N ASN A 19 -1.18 9.91 8.24
CA ASN A 19 -2.42 9.17 8.52
C ASN A 19 -3.30 9.12 7.27
N LEU A 20 -3.39 7.95 6.63
CA LEU A 20 -4.20 7.76 5.43
C LEU A 20 -5.25 6.67 5.61
N GLU A 21 -6.45 6.89 5.07
CA GLU A 21 -7.39 5.80 4.86
C GLU A 21 -6.80 4.76 3.89
N PHE A 22 -7.17 3.50 4.08
CA PHE A 22 -6.68 2.41 3.24
C PHE A 22 -6.94 2.65 1.74
N ALA A 23 -8.12 3.20 1.40
CA ALA A 23 -8.48 3.49 0.01
C ALA A 23 -7.50 4.50 -0.62
N THR A 24 -7.23 5.62 0.08
CA THR A 24 -6.29 6.65 -0.37
C THR A 24 -4.87 6.10 -0.50
N LEU A 25 -4.43 5.32 0.47
CA LEU A 25 -3.11 4.67 0.42
C LEU A 25 -3.01 3.73 -0.79
N PHE A 26 -4.03 2.89 -1.02
CA PHE A 26 -4.04 1.97 -2.15
C PHE A 26 -4.00 2.70 -3.50
N GLU A 27 -4.72 3.80 -3.64
CA GLU A 27 -4.69 4.62 -4.85
C GLU A 27 -3.29 5.19 -5.11
N GLY A 28 -2.61 5.73 -4.10
CA GLY A 28 -1.24 6.21 -4.25
C GLY A 28 -0.24 5.10 -4.59
N VAL A 29 -0.42 3.89 -4.02
CA VAL A 29 0.41 2.73 -4.38
C VAL A 29 0.15 2.29 -5.82
N LYS A 30 -1.12 2.28 -6.24
CA LYS A 30 -1.54 1.94 -7.60
C LYS A 30 -0.91 2.89 -8.61
N GLU A 31 -0.93 4.20 -8.37
CA GLU A 31 -0.33 5.19 -9.29
C GLU A 31 1.15 4.89 -9.58
N GLN A 32 1.89 4.37 -8.60
CA GLN A 32 3.32 4.06 -8.76
C GLN A 32 3.59 2.68 -9.38
N LEU A 33 2.72 1.70 -9.13
CA LEU A 33 3.00 0.29 -9.46
C LEU A 33 2.11 -0.30 -10.55
N PHE A 34 1.07 0.40 -10.99
CA PHE A 34 0.08 -0.13 -11.94
C PHE A 34 0.71 -0.63 -13.23
N SER A 35 1.55 0.18 -13.88
CA SER A 35 2.21 -0.21 -15.14
C SER A 35 2.99 -1.51 -14.97
N ARG A 36 3.76 -1.63 -13.89
CA ARG A 36 4.56 -2.81 -13.61
C ARG A 36 3.69 -4.04 -13.35
N TRP A 37 2.65 -3.91 -12.52
CA TRP A 37 1.74 -5.03 -12.28
C TRP A 37 1.05 -5.47 -13.56
N ARG A 38 0.71 -4.52 -14.43
CA ARG A 38 0.07 -4.82 -15.70
C ARG A 38 1.02 -5.60 -16.62
N ASP A 39 2.29 -5.19 -16.70
CA ASP A 39 3.33 -5.88 -17.46
C ASP A 39 3.65 -7.29 -16.91
N GLU A 40 3.56 -7.47 -15.59
CA GLU A 40 3.80 -8.75 -14.90
C GLU A 40 2.57 -9.69 -14.92
N THR A 41 1.38 -9.18 -15.26
CA THR A 41 0.12 -9.93 -15.19
C THR A 41 -0.29 -10.41 -16.59
N PRO A 42 -0.65 -11.70 -16.77
CA PRO A 42 -1.16 -12.21 -18.05
C PRO A 42 -2.31 -11.38 -18.62
N GLU A 43 -2.31 -11.16 -19.95
CA GLU A 43 -3.29 -10.31 -20.64
C GLU A 43 -4.75 -10.79 -20.46
N GLU A 44 -4.96 -12.07 -20.17
CA GLU A 44 -6.29 -12.64 -19.94
C GLU A 44 -6.91 -12.17 -18.60
N ILE A 45 -6.09 -11.68 -17.66
CA ILE A 45 -6.56 -11.16 -16.38
C ILE A 45 -6.89 -9.69 -16.56
N SER A 46 -8.14 -9.31 -16.32
CA SER A 46 -8.57 -7.91 -16.39
C SER A 46 -7.88 -7.05 -15.31
N ASP A 47 -7.73 -5.76 -15.60
CA ASP A 47 -7.18 -4.79 -14.64
C ASP A 47 -7.98 -4.78 -13.34
N GLN A 48 -9.30 -4.91 -13.42
CA GLN A 48 -10.16 -5.00 -12.24
C GLN A 48 -9.79 -6.19 -11.36
N LYS A 49 -9.56 -7.37 -11.94
CA LYS A 49 -9.20 -8.57 -11.17
C LYS A 49 -7.81 -8.47 -10.59
N MET A 50 -6.86 -7.96 -11.36
CA MET A 50 -5.50 -7.67 -10.89
C MET A 50 -5.53 -6.71 -9.69
N LEU A 51 -6.27 -5.60 -9.80
CA LEU A 51 -6.40 -4.60 -8.74
C LEU A 51 -7.10 -5.13 -7.50
N GLU A 52 -8.12 -5.98 -7.64
CA GLU A 52 -8.76 -6.66 -6.50
C GLU A 52 -7.73 -7.50 -5.72
N ASN A 53 -6.93 -8.28 -6.43
CA ASN A 53 -5.88 -9.11 -5.83
C ASN A 53 -4.82 -8.25 -5.13
N LYS A 54 -4.33 -7.18 -5.80
CA LYS A 54 -3.33 -6.27 -5.23
C LYS A 54 -3.84 -5.49 -4.03
N ARG A 55 -5.12 -5.14 -4.02
CA ARG A 55 -5.79 -4.51 -2.87
C ARG A 55 -5.81 -5.45 -1.66
N GLY A 56 -6.20 -6.72 -1.87
CA GLY A 56 -6.16 -7.73 -0.81
C GLY A 56 -4.74 -8.01 -0.31
N GLU A 57 -3.77 -8.06 -1.23
CA GLU A 57 -2.35 -8.23 -0.91
C GLU A 57 -1.83 -7.09 -0.03
N LEU A 58 -2.09 -5.83 -0.41
CA LEU A 58 -1.69 -4.66 0.37
C LEU A 58 -2.32 -4.69 1.75
N TYR A 59 -3.63 -4.90 1.85
CA TYR A 59 -4.33 -4.93 3.14
C TYR A 59 -3.71 -5.98 4.07
N ARG A 60 -3.46 -7.19 3.57
CA ARG A 60 -2.79 -8.25 4.33
C ARG A 60 -1.38 -7.86 4.77
N LEU A 61 -0.61 -7.18 3.91
CA LEU A 61 0.75 -6.77 4.26
C LEU A 61 0.75 -5.67 5.32
N LEU A 62 -0.18 -4.71 5.24
CA LEU A 62 -0.35 -3.68 6.27
C LEU A 62 -0.69 -4.29 7.64
N THR A 63 -1.46 -5.37 7.68
CA THR A 63 -1.87 -5.99 8.96
C THR A 63 -0.81 -6.89 9.60
N ILE A 64 0.19 -7.36 8.85
CA ILE A 64 1.21 -8.29 9.35
C ILE A 64 2.62 -7.69 9.43
N ASP A 65 2.92 -6.66 8.65
CA ASP A 65 4.23 -6.01 8.64
C ASP A 65 4.30 -4.97 9.76
N GLY A 66 5.23 -5.19 10.71
CA GLY A 66 5.38 -4.37 11.92
C GLY A 66 5.82 -2.92 11.68
N ARG A 67 5.97 -2.49 10.42
CA ARG A 67 6.19 -1.09 10.04
C ARG A 67 4.90 -0.28 9.92
N PHE A 68 3.73 -0.92 9.93
CA PHE A 68 2.45 -0.24 9.78
C PHE A 68 1.58 -0.39 11.02
N PHE A 69 0.84 0.66 11.32
CA PHE A 69 -0.05 0.69 12.48
C PHE A 69 -1.42 1.21 12.07
N TYR A 70 -2.45 0.50 12.52
CA TYR A 70 -3.84 0.89 12.31
C TYR A 70 -4.32 1.76 13.47
N ASN A 71 -4.85 2.93 13.12
CA ASN A 71 -5.34 3.93 14.07
C ASN A 71 -6.79 3.70 14.46
N ASN A 72 -7.17 4.16 15.65
CA ASN A 72 -8.56 4.12 16.12
C ASN A 72 -9.54 4.92 15.25
N ASN A 73 -9.03 5.88 14.45
CA ASN A 73 -9.84 6.67 13.52
C ASN A 73 -9.99 6.03 12.14
N GLY A 74 -9.52 4.80 11.92
CA GLY A 74 -9.64 4.07 10.65
C GLY A 74 -8.55 4.33 9.62
N THR A 75 -7.49 5.08 10.00
CA THR A 75 -6.35 5.36 9.13
C THR A 75 -5.15 4.44 9.41
N TRP A 76 -4.23 4.36 8.48
CA TRP A 76 -2.94 3.70 8.59
C TRP A 76 -1.82 4.72 8.74
N THR A 77 -0.77 4.36 9.47
CA THR A 77 0.46 5.14 9.62
C THR A 77 1.69 4.23 9.53
N SER A 78 2.85 4.81 9.25
CA SER A 78 4.17 4.19 9.44
C SER A 78 4.88 4.66 10.72
N LEU A 79 4.31 5.64 11.44
CA LEU A 79 4.86 6.15 12.69
C LEU A 79 4.60 5.18 13.83
N ARG A 80 5.63 4.87 14.62
CA ARG A 80 5.44 4.01 15.79
C ARG A 80 4.56 4.71 16.81
N PRO A 81 3.68 3.98 17.51
CA PRO A 81 2.86 4.56 18.57
C PRO A 81 3.66 5.32 19.64
N GLU A 82 4.90 4.89 19.91
CA GLU A 82 5.83 5.50 20.89
C GLU A 82 6.39 6.87 20.44
N GLU A 83 6.38 7.16 19.14
CA GLU A 83 6.95 8.38 18.54
C GLU A 83 5.91 9.50 18.42
N ARG A 84 4.67 9.29 18.89
CA ARG A 84 3.54 10.24 18.78
C ARG A 84 3.47 11.27 19.91
N ASN A 85 4.58 11.54 20.60
CA ASN A 85 4.64 12.50 21.70
C ASN A 85 4.76 13.95 21.22
#